data_AF-A0A2P8WD38-F1
#
_entry.id   AF-A0A2P8WD38-F1
#
_cell.length_a   1.000
_cell.length_b   1.000
_cell.length_c   1.000
_cell.angle_alpha   90.00
_cell.angle_beta   90.00
_cell.angle_gamma   90.00
#
_symmetry.space_group_name_H-M   'P 1'
#
loop_
_entity.id
_entity.type
_entity.pdbx_description
1 polymer ?
#
loop_
_entity_poly.entity_id
_entity_poly.type
_entity_poly.pdbx_seq_one_letter_code
_entity_poly.pdbx_strand_id
1 'polypeptide(L)'
;MTILATQSADAQQPEIGTVQALTAGDRACYVDLIDEAGEQITELAAFEICQQDLVGQQVQLSYETVNILAASCQGNPDCGETETVRLISQAEVIEPPVVVTVQGLTAGDRACYIDVVDRGGVYSTQYADFAICEQDLIGKDVTLIYEPANILAASCQGNLDCGESETVMLVSQVDALELPTVGTVYEILLGESVCELGFADTSGDLWYREATFEVCDQDLMDQTVQFTYEVAEIPAYSCAEDPTCTETDFVTLITQAEPVSEPTPDPIDDIIQSTIEVLPDGNYRYWSAMPDGAIVSDDDLLASGGVTFTFRKMGNDITGILGYVDGKAICLDGRVNGNTVSGLAVQTLDGATVISDGETFAPFGPAGYLQVRRGFEVSPGMVQYNSALLNLTGLNRINAGTRVPPSDC
;
A
#
# COMPACT_ATOMS: atom_id res chain seq x y z
N MET A 1 10.48 -11.50 -65.30
CA MET A 1 9.79 -11.93 -64.06
C MET A 1 9.51 -10.65 -63.30
N THR A 2 8.34 -10.07 -63.53
CA THR A 2 7.95 -8.77 -63.00
C THR A 2 7.18 -9.04 -61.72
N ILE A 3 7.76 -8.66 -60.58
CA ILE A 3 7.09 -8.72 -59.28
C ILE A 3 6.18 -7.49 -59.21
N LEU A 4 4.88 -7.70 -59.37
CA LEU A 4 3.86 -6.70 -59.07
C LEU A 4 3.67 -6.72 -57.55
N ALA A 5 4.14 -5.67 -56.87
CA ALA A 5 3.76 -5.40 -55.49
C ALA A 5 2.30 -4.93 -55.51
N THR A 6 1.41 -5.79 -55.04
CA THR A 6 0.01 -5.44 -54.76
C THR A 6 0.03 -4.43 -53.61
N GLN A 7 -0.28 -3.15 -53.89
CA GLN A 7 -0.60 -2.19 -52.84
C GLN A 7 -1.84 -2.72 -52.10
N SER A 8 -1.62 -3.23 -50.88
CA SER A 8 -2.69 -3.65 -49.97
C SER A 8 -3.58 -2.47 -49.63
N ALA A 9 -4.86 -2.77 -49.46
CA ALA A 9 -5.89 -1.86 -48.96
C ALA A 9 -5.42 -1.16 -47.68
N ASP A 10 -5.80 0.12 -47.50
CA ASP A 10 -5.55 0.98 -46.33
C ASP A 10 -5.33 0.16 -45.05
N ALA A 11 -4.07 -0.17 -44.76
CA ALA A 11 -3.73 -0.80 -43.50
C ALA A 11 -3.99 0.27 -42.44
N GLN A 12 -4.95 -0.01 -41.56
CA GLN A 12 -5.28 0.89 -40.46
C GLN A 12 -4.05 1.00 -39.57
N GLN A 13 -3.52 2.22 -39.42
CA GLN A 13 -2.38 2.48 -38.53
C GLN A 13 -2.73 2.03 -37.11
N PRO A 14 -1.78 1.41 -36.37
CA PRO A 14 -2.05 0.86 -35.05
C PRO A 14 -2.30 1.99 -34.04
N GLU A 15 -3.27 1.81 -33.15
CA GLU A 15 -3.47 2.73 -32.04
C GLU A 15 -2.55 2.41 -30.85
N ILE A 16 -2.11 1.15 -30.74
CA ILE A 16 -1.22 0.66 -29.69
C ILE A 16 -0.11 -0.18 -30.35
N GLY A 17 1.12 -0.04 -29.87
CA GLY A 17 2.23 -0.88 -30.29
C GLY A 17 3.44 -0.79 -29.37
N THR A 18 4.35 -1.75 -29.50
CA THR A 18 5.63 -1.77 -28.79
C THR A 18 6.73 -1.22 -29.69
N VAL A 19 7.41 -0.16 -29.26
CA VAL A 19 8.46 0.50 -30.06
C VAL A 19 9.71 -0.38 -30.07
N GLN A 20 10.12 -0.85 -31.24
CA GLN A 20 11.33 -1.64 -31.44
C GLN A 20 12.55 -0.78 -31.75
N ALA A 21 12.36 0.28 -32.55
CA ALA A 21 13.44 1.19 -32.91
C ALA A 21 12.92 2.58 -33.25
N LEU A 22 13.77 3.58 -32.99
CA LEU A 22 13.58 4.96 -33.38
C LEU A 22 14.76 5.41 -34.23
N THR A 23 14.51 5.76 -35.49
CA THR A 23 15.54 6.23 -36.42
C THR A 23 15.21 7.63 -36.90
N ALA A 24 16.02 8.61 -36.49
CA ALA A 24 15.89 9.99 -36.98
C ALA A 24 16.24 10.05 -38.47
N GLY A 25 15.24 10.33 -39.30
CA GLY A 25 15.36 10.43 -40.74
C GLY A 25 15.68 11.83 -41.25
N ASP A 26 15.67 11.97 -42.57
CA ASP A 26 15.80 13.23 -43.31
C ASP A 26 14.46 13.98 -43.42
N ARG A 27 13.33 13.27 -43.34
CA ARG A 27 11.98 13.81 -43.56
C ARG A 27 11.04 13.67 -42.36
N ALA A 28 11.30 12.69 -41.50
CA ALA A 28 10.51 12.36 -40.33
C ALA A 28 11.35 11.49 -39.37
N CYS A 29 10.80 11.19 -38.20
CA CYS A 29 11.25 10.06 -37.40
C CYS A 29 10.65 8.77 -37.97
N TYR A 30 11.45 7.72 -38.15
CA TYR A 30 10.95 6.38 -38.51
C TYR A 30 10.83 5.55 -37.23
N VAL A 31 9.64 5.03 -36.98
CA VAL A 31 9.32 4.24 -35.79
C VAL A 31 9.00 2.82 -36.22
N ASP A 32 9.85 1.88 -35.85
CA ASP A 32 9.58 0.47 -36.03
C ASP A 32 8.79 -0.02 -34.81
N LEU A 33 7.61 -0.57 -35.05
CA LEU A 33 6.63 -1.00 -34.05
C LEU A 33 6.33 -2.49 -34.22
N ILE A 34 5.92 -3.15 -33.15
CA ILE A 34 5.10 -4.37 -33.21
C ILE A 34 3.70 -3.98 -32.75
N ASP A 35 2.69 -4.20 -33.58
CA ASP A 35 1.29 -3.93 -33.24
C ASP A 35 0.68 -5.03 -32.36
N GLU A 36 -0.60 -4.87 -31.97
CA GLU A 36 -1.33 -5.88 -31.17
C GLU A 36 -1.50 -7.23 -31.87
N ALA A 37 -1.41 -7.27 -33.20
CA ALA A 37 -1.45 -8.51 -33.98
C ALA A 37 -0.07 -9.20 -34.07
N GLY A 38 0.97 -8.58 -33.51
CA GLY A 38 2.35 -9.06 -33.60
C GLY A 38 3.00 -8.75 -34.96
N GLU A 39 2.40 -7.91 -35.80
CA GLU A 39 2.97 -7.52 -37.08
C GLU A 39 4.00 -6.40 -36.88
N GLN A 40 5.18 -6.57 -37.49
CA GLN A 40 6.19 -5.54 -37.49
C GLN A 40 5.89 -4.52 -38.58
N ILE A 41 5.77 -3.25 -38.20
CA ILE A 41 5.46 -2.16 -39.12
C ILE A 41 6.36 -0.96 -38.88
N THR A 42 6.61 -0.17 -39.92
CA THR A 42 7.37 1.07 -39.84
C THR A 42 6.44 2.25 -40.11
N GLU A 43 6.32 3.14 -39.14
CA GLU A 43 5.49 4.34 -39.21
C GLU A 43 6.34 5.61 -39.27
N LEU A 44 5.75 6.67 -39.84
CA LEU A 44 6.35 8.00 -39.81
C LEU A 44 5.87 8.76 -38.58
N ALA A 45 6.79 9.43 -37.90
CA ALA A 45 6.53 10.16 -36.66
C ALA A 45 7.16 11.56 -36.68
N ALA A 46 6.70 12.42 -35.78
CA ALA A 46 7.30 13.73 -35.55
C ALA A 46 8.75 13.55 -35.05
N PHE A 47 9.64 14.49 -35.38
CA PHE A 47 11.05 14.40 -34.99
C PHE A 47 11.25 14.37 -33.47
N GLU A 48 10.30 14.93 -32.72
CA GLU A 48 10.24 14.92 -31.27
C GLU A 48 10.09 13.49 -30.71
N ILE A 49 9.43 12.57 -31.43
CA ILE A 49 9.27 11.17 -31.01
C ILE A 49 10.63 10.46 -30.93
N CYS A 50 11.50 10.68 -31.92
CA CYS A 50 12.86 10.11 -31.94
C CYS A 50 13.79 10.63 -30.83
N GLN A 51 13.39 11.67 -30.10
CA GLN A 51 14.15 12.21 -28.97
C GLN A 51 13.69 11.65 -27.62
N GLN A 52 12.61 10.86 -27.61
CA GLN A 52 12.08 10.23 -26.41
C GLN A 52 12.73 8.86 -26.18
N ASP A 53 12.75 8.42 -24.93
CA ASP A 53 13.22 7.09 -24.55
C ASP A 53 12.03 6.12 -24.55
N LEU A 54 11.61 5.66 -25.74
CA LEU A 54 10.44 4.80 -25.92
C LEU A 54 10.78 3.37 -26.35
N VAL A 55 12.03 3.09 -26.72
CA VAL A 55 12.42 1.76 -27.22
C VAL A 55 12.18 0.70 -26.15
N GLY A 56 11.47 -0.37 -26.51
CA GLY A 56 11.04 -1.45 -25.62
C GLY A 56 9.73 -1.18 -24.87
N GLN A 57 9.15 0.02 -24.99
CA GLN A 57 7.92 0.40 -24.29
C GLN A 57 6.69 0.19 -25.18
N GLN A 58 5.60 -0.23 -24.53
CA GLN A 58 4.28 -0.22 -25.15
C GLN A 58 3.70 1.19 -25.07
N VAL A 59 3.22 1.69 -26.20
CA VAL A 59 2.74 3.07 -26.31
C VAL A 59 1.38 3.13 -26.98
N GLN A 60 0.55 4.08 -26.53
CA GLN A 60 -0.63 4.53 -27.24
C GLN A 60 -0.22 5.65 -28.22
N LEU A 61 -0.56 5.48 -29.49
CA LEU A 61 -0.17 6.35 -30.58
C LEU A 61 -1.32 7.27 -30.98
N SER A 62 -1.01 8.56 -31.16
CA SER A 62 -1.92 9.52 -31.78
C SER A 62 -1.32 10.04 -33.09
N TYR A 63 -2.19 10.29 -34.06
CA TYR A 63 -1.81 10.64 -35.42
C TYR A 63 -2.38 11.98 -35.86
N GLU A 64 -1.59 12.72 -36.63
CA GLU A 64 -1.99 13.94 -37.30
C GLU A 64 -1.69 13.87 -38.81
N THR A 65 -2.49 14.53 -39.63
CA THR A 65 -2.24 14.65 -41.08
C THR A 65 -1.43 15.90 -41.38
N VAL A 66 -0.20 15.73 -41.88
CA VAL A 66 0.75 16.82 -42.17
C VAL A 66 1.29 16.75 -43.58
N ASN A 67 1.75 17.89 -44.10
CA ASN A 67 2.56 17.94 -45.30
C ASN A 67 4.03 17.87 -44.92
N ILE A 68 4.71 16.80 -45.33
CA ILE A 68 6.16 16.65 -45.19
C ILE A 68 6.83 16.79 -46.55
N LEU A 69 8.15 16.98 -46.58
CA LEU A 69 8.94 16.96 -47.81
C LEU A 69 8.67 15.66 -48.58
N ALA A 70 8.48 15.67 -49.90
CA ALA A 70 8.14 14.46 -50.67
C ALA A 70 9.31 13.45 -50.75
N ALA A 71 9.00 12.16 -50.91
CA ALA A 71 10.04 11.12 -51.00
C ALA A 71 11.01 11.33 -52.18
N SER A 72 10.51 11.91 -53.28
CA SER A 72 11.29 12.32 -54.45
C SER A 72 12.43 13.28 -54.13
N CYS A 73 12.33 14.03 -53.02
CA CYS A 73 13.32 15.03 -52.65
C CYS A 73 14.59 14.47 -52.00
N GLN A 74 14.61 13.20 -51.58
CA GLN A 74 15.78 12.54 -50.96
C GLN A 74 16.45 13.38 -49.85
N GLY A 75 15.65 14.05 -49.02
CA GLY A 75 16.13 14.85 -47.90
C GLY A 75 16.70 16.23 -48.26
N ASN A 76 16.59 16.67 -49.52
CA ASN A 76 17.04 18.01 -49.90
C ASN A 76 16.05 19.09 -49.42
N PRO A 77 16.42 19.96 -48.46
CA PRO A 77 15.52 20.99 -47.92
C PRO A 77 15.14 22.07 -48.95
N ASP A 78 15.89 22.21 -50.05
CA ASP A 78 15.57 23.15 -51.13
C ASP A 78 14.55 22.58 -52.13
N CYS A 79 14.15 21.32 -51.97
CA CYS A 79 13.13 20.70 -52.80
C CYS A 79 11.73 21.20 -52.38
N GLY A 80 11.00 21.81 -53.30
CA GLY A 80 9.66 22.37 -53.03
C GLY A 80 8.50 21.38 -53.12
N GLU A 81 8.78 20.08 -53.33
CA GLU A 81 7.74 19.05 -53.40
C GLU A 81 7.39 18.55 -52.00
N THR A 82 6.10 18.47 -51.70
CA THR A 82 5.59 17.95 -50.42
C THR A 82 4.58 16.85 -50.67
N GLU A 83 4.44 15.93 -49.72
CA GLU A 83 3.38 14.92 -49.70
C GLU A 83 2.63 14.96 -48.36
N THR A 84 1.33 14.68 -48.42
CA THR A 84 0.48 14.61 -47.23
C THR A 84 0.53 13.20 -46.65
N VAL A 85 0.92 13.07 -45.39
CA VAL A 85 1.00 11.79 -44.69
C VAL A 85 0.29 11.88 -43.33
N ARG A 86 -0.14 10.74 -42.79
CA ARG A 86 -0.50 10.61 -41.38
C ARG A 86 0.75 10.26 -40.59
N LEU A 87 1.05 11.07 -39.60
CA LEU A 87 2.29 11.04 -38.84
C LEU A 87 1.97 10.85 -37.37
N ILE A 88 2.70 10.00 -36.66
CA ILE A 88 2.60 9.87 -35.20
C ILE A 88 3.01 11.22 -34.59
N SER A 89 2.06 11.91 -33.98
CA SER A 89 2.25 13.21 -33.34
C SER A 89 2.49 13.08 -31.84
N GLN A 90 2.04 11.97 -31.23
CA GLN A 90 2.24 11.67 -29.81
C GLN A 90 2.34 10.15 -29.62
N ALA A 91 3.23 9.75 -28.71
CA ALA A 91 3.33 8.39 -28.21
C ALA A 91 3.31 8.49 -26.68
N GLU A 92 2.27 7.94 -26.06
CA GLU A 92 2.11 7.93 -24.61
C GLU A 92 2.41 6.53 -24.08
N VAL A 93 3.31 6.43 -23.11
CA VAL A 93 3.70 5.15 -22.52
C VAL A 93 2.52 4.58 -21.76
N ILE A 94 2.14 3.34 -22.09
CA ILE A 94 1.16 2.59 -21.31
C ILE A 94 1.93 1.92 -20.18
N GLU A 95 1.76 2.44 -18.96
CA GLU A 95 2.40 1.84 -17.79
C GLU A 95 1.79 0.44 -17.55
N PRO A 96 2.63 -0.60 -17.41
CA PRO A 96 2.12 -1.93 -17.13
C PRO A 96 1.50 -1.98 -15.73
N PRO A 97 0.51 -2.84 -15.50
CA PRO A 97 -0.17 -2.91 -14.22
C PRO A 97 0.80 -3.39 -13.13
N VAL A 98 0.91 -2.61 -12.06
CA VAL A 98 1.85 -2.90 -10.95
C VAL A 98 1.26 -3.91 -9.98
N VAL A 99 -0.05 -3.90 -9.75
CA VAL A 99 -0.73 -4.84 -8.85
C VAL A 99 -1.79 -5.61 -9.62
N VAL A 100 -1.67 -6.93 -9.60
CA VAL A 100 -2.50 -7.85 -10.38
C VAL A 100 -2.78 -9.13 -9.63
N THR A 101 -3.78 -9.89 -10.07
CA THR A 101 -3.97 -11.29 -9.68
C THR A 101 -3.44 -12.20 -10.78
N VAL A 102 -2.60 -13.17 -10.42
CA VAL A 102 -2.01 -14.11 -11.39
C VAL A 102 -3.04 -15.18 -11.77
N GLN A 103 -3.37 -15.29 -13.05
CA GLN A 103 -4.32 -16.27 -13.59
C GLN A 103 -3.62 -17.51 -14.13
N GLY A 104 -2.41 -17.35 -14.68
CA GLY A 104 -1.68 -18.44 -15.31
C GLY A 104 -0.18 -18.19 -15.35
N LEU A 105 0.58 -19.29 -15.35
CA LEU A 105 2.03 -19.29 -15.55
C LEU A 105 2.37 -20.35 -16.60
N THR A 106 2.93 -19.91 -17.72
CA THR A 106 3.35 -20.81 -18.81
C THR A 106 4.83 -20.60 -19.11
N ALA A 107 5.65 -21.63 -18.86
CA ALA A 107 7.06 -21.60 -19.25
C ALA A 107 7.18 -21.68 -20.77
N GLY A 108 7.59 -20.57 -21.39
CA GLY A 108 7.77 -20.44 -22.82
C GLY A 108 9.13 -20.89 -23.33
N ASP A 109 9.34 -20.67 -24.62
CA ASP A 109 10.62 -20.80 -25.32
C ASP A 109 11.51 -19.56 -25.16
N ARG A 110 10.90 -18.39 -24.96
CA ARG A 110 11.60 -17.08 -24.91
C ARG A 110 11.64 -16.45 -23.53
N ALA A 111 10.62 -16.70 -22.71
CA ALA A 111 10.42 -16.16 -21.36
C ALA A 111 9.39 -17.01 -20.61
N CYS A 112 9.14 -16.69 -19.34
CA CYS A 112 7.90 -17.08 -18.68
C CYS A 112 6.76 -16.17 -19.17
N TYR A 113 5.60 -16.74 -19.50
CA TYR A 113 4.38 -15.98 -19.78
C TYR A 113 3.52 -16.00 -18.52
N ILE A 114 3.24 -14.82 -17.97
CA ILE A 114 2.35 -14.66 -16.82
C ILE A 114 1.05 -14.01 -17.27
N ASP A 115 -0.04 -14.76 -17.17
CA ASP A 115 -1.38 -14.25 -17.44
C ASP A 115 -1.91 -13.61 -16.17
N VAL A 116 -2.34 -12.36 -16.26
CA VAL A 116 -2.72 -11.54 -15.11
C VAL A 116 -4.00 -10.76 -15.38
N VAL A 117 -4.73 -10.48 -14.31
CA VAL A 117 -5.87 -9.55 -14.32
C VAL A 117 -5.56 -8.38 -13.39
N ASP A 118 -5.72 -7.16 -13.88
CA ASP A 118 -5.54 -5.97 -13.04
C ASP A 118 -6.80 -5.69 -12.17
N ARG A 119 -6.72 -4.67 -11.32
CA ARG A 119 -7.86 -4.28 -10.45
C ARG A 119 -9.10 -3.78 -11.22
N GLY A 120 -8.94 -3.42 -12.49
CA GLY A 120 -10.04 -3.05 -13.39
C GLY A 120 -10.68 -4.24 -14.08
N GLY A 121 -10.20 -5.47 -13.83
CA GLY A 121 -10.65 -6.67 -14.52
C GLY A 121 -10.04 -6.83 -15.92
N VAL A 122 -9.00 -6.07 -16.26
CA VAL A 122 -8.36 -6.14 -17.58
C VAL A 122 -7.34 -7.27 -17.59
N TYR A 123 -7.54 -8.23 -18.51
CA TYR A 123 -6.63 -9.34 -18.73
C TYR A 123 -5.44 -8.91 -19.59
N SER A 124 -4.26 -9.38 -19.24
CA SER A 124 -3.07 -9.23 -20.06
C SER A 124 -2.08 -10.38 -19.83
N THR A 125 -1.24 -10.65 -20.83
CA THR A 125 -0.11 -11.57 -20.70
C THR A 125 1.19 -10.76 -20.67
N GLN A 126 2.02 -11.00 -19.66
CA GLN A 126 3.30 -10.31 -19.50
C GLN A 126 4.47 -11.28 -19.72
N TYR A 127 5.60 -10.77 -20.18
CA TYR A 127 6.86 -11.51 -20.19
C TYR A 127 7.50 -11.44 -18.80
N ALA A 128 7.95 -12.58 -18.27
CA ALA A 128 8.58 -12.69 -16.97
C ALA A 128 9.86 -13.52 -17.04
N ASP A 129 10.74 -13.34 -16.04
CA ASP A 129 11.89 -14.22 -15.87
C ASP A 129 11.43 -15.68 -15.67
N PHE A 130 12.20 -16.64 -16.18
CA PHE A 130 11.87 -18.07 -16.05
C PHE A 130 11.71 -18.53 -14.60
N ALA A 131 12.44 -17.90 -13.66
CA ALA A 131 12.31 -18.19 -12.24
C ALA A 131 10.93 -17.86 -11.67
N ILE A 132 10.16 -16.98 -12.32
CA ILE A 132 8.78 -16.66 -11.91
C ILE A 132 7.84 -17.85 -12.17
N CYS A 133 7.99 -18.55 -13.29
CA CYS A 133 7.17 -19.72 -13.64
C CYS A 133 7.39 -20.92 -12.72
N GLU A 134 8.47 -20.94 -11.93
CA GLU A 134 8.75 -22.00 -10.94
C GLU A 134 8.08 -21.72 -9.58
N GLN A 135 7.45 -20.56 -9.41
CA GLN A 135 6.79 -20.15 -8.18
C GLN A 135 5.31 -20.55 -8.17
N ASP A 136 4.78 -20.76 -6.97
CA ASP A 136 3.35 -20.97 -6.75
C ASP A 136 2.66 -19.60 -6.62
N LEU A 137 2.27 -18.98 -7.74
CA LEU A 137 1.67 -17.64 -7.74
C LEU A 137 0.21 -17.61 -8.22
N ILE A 138 -0.29 -18.67 -8.84
CA ILE A 138 -1.65 -18.70 -9.42
C ILE A 138 -2.70 -18.40 -8.33
N GLY A 139 -3.61 -17.49 -8.64
CA GLY A 139 -4.66 -16.96 -7.77
C GLY A 139 -4.20 -15.91 -6.76
N LYS A 140 -2.89 -15.63 -6.65
CA LYS A 140 -2.36 -14.67 -5.68
C LYS A 140 -2.37 -13.26 -6.25
N ASP A 141 -2.70 -12.30 -5.39
CA ASP A 141 -2.44 -10.89 -5.65
C ASP A 141 -0.95 -10.62 -5.48
N VAL A 142 -0.36 -9.98 -6.48
CA VAL A 142 1.08 -9.72 -6.50
C VAL A 142 1.39 -8.31 -6.98
N THR A 143 2.54 -7.82 -6.56
CA THR A 143 3.18 -6.63 -7.14
C THR A 143 4.22 -7.09 -8.17
N LEU A 144 4.07 -6.64 -9.41
CA LEU A 144 5.01 -6.92 -10.49
C LEU A 144 6.08 -5.83 -10.55
N ILE A 145 7.34 -6.27 -10.62
CA ILE A 145 8.50 -5.39 -10.78
C ILE A 145 9.09 -5.66 -12.16
N TYR A 146 9.18 -4.61 -12.97
CA TYR A 146 9.61 -4.67 -14.37
C TYR A 146 11.00 -4.11 -14.56
N GLU A 147 11.79 -4.75 -15.42
CA GLU A 147 13.08 -4.27 -15.90
C GLU A 147 13.22 -4.51 -17.41
N PRO A 148 13.90 -3.62 -18.15
CA PRO A 148 14.20 -3.86 -19.55
C PRO A 148 15.19 -5.02 -19.68
N ALA A 149 14.83 -6.04 -20.45
CA ALA A 149 15.66 -7.22 -20.69
C ALA A 149 15.68 -7.61 -22.16
N ASN A 150 16.79 -8.21 -22.61
CA ASN A 150 16.89 -8.80 -23.94
C ASN A 150 16.42 -10.25 -23.88
N ILE A 151 15.36 -10.56 -24.60
CA ILE A 151 14.89 -11.94 -24.80
C ILE A 151 15.16 -12.38 -26.24
N LEU A 152 15.08 -13.68 -26.51
CA LEU A 152 15.20 -14.22 -27.88
C LEU A 152 14.16 -13.53 -28.77
N ALA A 153 14.52 -13.05 -29.97
CA ALA A 153 13.57 -12.34 -30.84
C ALA A 153 12.43 -13.25 -31.32
N ALA A 154 11.25 -12.67 -31.61
CA ALA A 154 10.10 -13.45 -32.09
C ALA A 154 10.40 -14.19 -33.42
N SER A 155 11.23 -13.58 -34.27
CA SER A 155 11.73 -14.14 -35.54
C SER A 155 12.43 -15.50 -35.38
N CYS A 156 12.97 -15.78 -34.19
CA CYS A 156 13.74 -16.98 -33.93
C CYS A 156 12.90 -18.24 -33.70
N GLN A 157 11.58 -18.13 -33.50
CA GLN A 157 10.66 -19.27 -33.31
C GLN A 157 11.18 -20.32 -32.29
N GLY A 158 11.73 -19.85 -31.17
CA GLY A 158 12.28 -20.70 -30.11
C GLY A 158 13.65 -21.32 -30.39
N ASN A 159 14.30 -21.01 -31.53
CA ASN A 159 15.65 -21.47 -31.82
C ASN A 159 16.69 -20.64 -31.04
N LEU A 160 17.25 -21.23 -29.98
CA LEU A 160 18.30 -20.62 -29.15
C LEU A 160 19.58 -20.25 -29.92
N ASP A 161 19.83 -20.85 -31.09
CA ASP A 161 21.01 -20.58 -31.93
C ASP A 161 20.79 -19.43 -32.94
N CYS A 162 19.60 -18.83 -32.96
CA CYS A 162 19.23 -17.78 -33.92
C CYS A 162 20.09 -16.50 -33.78
N GLY A 163 20.54 -16.18 -32.57
CA GLY A 163 21.41 -15.04 -32.29
C GLY A 163 20.74 -13.66 -32.36
N GLU A 164 19.46 -13.58 -32.73
CA GLU A 164 18.67 -12.35 -32.68
C GLU A 164 17.98 -12.19 -31.32
N SER A 165 17.95 -10.97 -30.80
CA SER A 165 17.31 -10.62 -29.54
C SER A 165 16.49 -9.34 -29.69
N GLU A 166 15.43 -9.21 -28.90
CA GLU A 166 14.65 -7.99 -28.78
C GLU A 166 14.59 -7.56 -27.31
N THR A 167 14.46 -6.24 -27.08
CA THR A 167 14.33 -5.67 -25.74
C THR A 167 12.86 -5.55 -25.37
N VAL A 168 12.47 -6.11 -24.22
CA VAL A 168 11.11 -6.04 -23.67
C VAL A 168 11.14 -5.59 -22.22
N MET A 169 10.03 -5.05 -21.72
CA MET A 169 9.80 -4.91 -20.28
C MET A 169 9.49 -6.29 -19.71
N LEU A 170 10.42 -6.85 -18.95
CA LEU A 170 10.34 -8.17 -18.36
C LEU A 170 10.00 -8.04 -16.88
N VAL A 171 9.02 -8.80 -16.39
CA VAL A 171 8.78 -8.97 -14.96
C VAL A 171 9.98 -9.72 -14.36
N SER A 172 10.85 -8.98 -13.68
CA SER A 172 12.07 -9.51 -13.08
C SER A 172 11.85 -10.04 -11.67
N GLN A 173 10.85 -9.51 -10.97
CA GLN A 173 10.48 -9.92 -9.62
C GLN A 173 8.97 -9.83 -9.42
N VAL A 174 8.45 -10.72 -8.58
CA VAL A 174 7.06 -10.75 -8.14
C VAL A 174 7.06 -10.78 -6.62
N ASP A 175 6.43 -9.78 -6.00
CA ASP A 175 6.23 -9.73 -4.55
C ASP A 175 4.77 -10.09 -4.24
N ALA A 176 4.56 -11.22 -3.56
CA ALA A 176 3.24 -11.61 -3.11
C ALA A 176 2.69 -10.55 -2.15
N LEU A 177 1.48 -10.07 -2.42
CA LEU A 177 0.81 -9.12 -1.55
C LEU A 177 0.31 -9.88 -0.32
N GLU A 178 0.82 -9.54 0.87
CA GLU A 178 0.31 -10.11 2.11
C GLU A 178 -1.12 -9.59 2.33
N LEU A 179 -2.09 -10.50 2.23
CA LEU A 179 -3.47 -10.15 2.51
C LEU A 179 -3.66 -9.93 4.02
N PRO A 180 -4.39 -8.87 4.41
CA PRO A 180 -4.68 -8.60 5.82
C PRO A 180 -5.51 -9.75 6.42
N THR A 181 -4.98 -10.39 7.46
CA THR A 181 -5.69 -11.48 8.15
C THR A 181 -6.66 -10.99 9.22
N VAL A 182 -6.61 -9.70 9.56
CA VAL A 182 -7.51 -9.06 10.53
C VAL A 182 -7.93 -7.70 10.00
N GLY A 183 -9.22 -7.39 10.09
CA GLY A 183 -9.74 -6.07 9.75
C GLY A 183 -11.14 -5.83 10.27
N THR A 184 -11.57 -4.57 10.23
CA THR A 184 -12.91 -4.14 10.62
C THR A 184 -13.79 -4.00 9.38
N VAL A 185 -14.87 -4.76 9.32
CA VAL A 185 -15.82 -4.73 8.19
C VAL A 185 -16.64 -3.44 8.25
N TYR A 186 -16.70 -2.70 7.15
CA TYR A 186 -17.49 -1.47 7.03
C TYR A 186 -18.51 -1.49 5.89
N GLU A 187 -18.41 -2.45 4.97
CA GLU A 187 -19.33 -2.56 3.83
C GLU A 187 -19.50 -4.01 3.38
N ILE A 188 -20.73 -4.37 2.97
CA ILE A 188 -21.07 -5.66 2.38
C ILE A 188 -21.96 -5.39 1.16
N LEU A 189 -21.47 -5.68 -0.04
CA LEU A 189 -22.20 -5.52 -1.30
C LEU A 189 -22.60 -6.90 -1.83
N LEU A 190 -23.90 -7.18 -1.89
CA LEU A 190 -24.40 -8.47 -2.35
C LEU A 190 -24.38 -8.56 -3.88
N GLY A 191 -23.63 -9.52 -4.43
CA GLY A 191 -23.69 -9.93 -5.83
C GLY A 191 -24.54 -11.18 -6.05
N GLU A 192 -24.65 -11.64 -7.30
CA GLU A 192 -25.47 -12.82 -7.65
C GLU A 192 -24.81 -14.16 -7.27
N SER A 193 -23.47 -14.21 -7.27
CA SER A 193 -22.68 -15.44 -7.09
C SER A 193 -21.74 -15.40 -5.87
N VAL A 194 -21.33 -14.19 -5.48
CA VAL A 194 -20.46 -13.85 -4.34
C VAL A 194 -20.91 -12.50 -3.79
N CYS A 195 -20.51 -12.13 -2.57
CA CYS A 195 -20.57 -10.74 -2.14
C CYS A 195 -19.18 -10.12 -2.12
N GLU A 196 -19.13 -8.80 -2.15
CA GLU A 196 -17.91 -8.03 -1.94
C GLU A 196 -17.92 -7.46 -0.52
N LEU A 197 -16.87 -7.73 0.25
CA LEU A 197 -16.63 -7.21 1.59
C LEU A 197 -15.64 -6.05 1.53
N GLY A 198 -16.08 -4.88 1.99
CA GLY A 198 -15.23 -3.74 2.29
C GLY A 198 -14.79 -3.77 3.76
N PHE A 199 -13.48 -3.77 4.01
CA PHE A 199 -12.93 -3.77 5.36
C PHE A 199 -11.64 -2.94 5.49
N ALA A 200 -11.38 -2.42 6.69
CA ALA A 200 -10.17 -1.68 7.00
C ALA A 200 -9.22 -2.57 7.81
N ASP A 201 -7.94 -2.65 7.43
CA ASP A 201 -6.97 -3.42 8.21
C ASP A 201 -6.54 -2.69 9.50
N THR A 202 -5.58 -3.27 10.23
CA THR A 202 -5.08 -2.69 11.49
C THR A 202 -4.28 -1.39 11.33
N SER A 203 -3.82 -1.08 10.11
CA SER A 203 -3.18 0.18 9.75
C SER A 203 -4.19 1.25 9.31
N GLY A 204 -5.43 0.83 9.01
CA GLY A 204 -6.51 1.68 8.51
C GLY A 204 -6.61 1.72 6.99
N ASP A 205 -5.86 0.88 6.26
CA ASP A 205 -5.97 0.79 4.82
C ASP A 205 -7.24 0.05 4.43
N LEU A 206 -7.91 0.53 3.37
CA LEU A 206 -9.19 0.00 2.92
C LEU A 206 -8.99 -1.09 1.86
N TRP A 207 -9.68 -2.20 2.06
CA TRP A 207 -9.66 -3.38 1.20
C TRP A 207 -11.06 -3.74 0.75
N TYR A 208 -11.17 -4.25 -0.47
CA TYR A 208 -12.40 -4.83 -1.02
C TYR A 208 -12.06 -6.21 -1.55
N ARG A 209 -12.81 -7.24 -1.13
CA ARG A 209 -12.57 -8.62 -1.54
C ARG A 209 -13.87 -9.40 -1.69
N GLU A 210 -13.88 -10.31 -2.65
CA GLU A 210 -14.97 -11.25 -2.79
C GLU A 210 -15.00 -12.24 -1.62
N ALA A 211 -16.20 -12.58 -1.18
CA ALA A 211 -16.45 -13.48 -0.07
C ALA A 211 -17.59 -14.47 -0.41
N THR A 212 -17.53 -15.64 0.21
CA THR A 212 -18.61 -16.63 0.07
C THR A 212 -19.89 -16.12 0.73
N PHE A 213 -21.05 -16.51 0.21
CA PHE A 213 -22.35 -16.12 0.80
C PHE A 213 -22.48 -16.47 2.29
N GLU A 214 -21.86 -17.56 2.75
CA GLU A 214 -21.86 -17.94 4.17
C GLU A 214 -21.16 -16.89 5.06
N VAL A 215 -20.15 -16.20 4.55
CA VAL A 215 -19.52 -15.07 5.25
C VAL A 215 -20.44 -13.84 5.20
N CYS A 216 -21.03 -13.58 4.04
CA CYS A 216 -21.88 -12.40 3.81
C CYS A 216 -23.19 -12.41 4.62
N ASP A 217 -23.71 -13.60 4.94
CA ASP A 217 -24.92 -13.78 5.75
C ASP A 217 -24.67 -13.55 7.26
N GLN A 218 -23.42 -13.37 7.67
CA GLN A 218 -23.06 -13.06 9.05
C GLN A 218 -23.25 -11.57 9.37
N ASP A 219 -23.67 -11.26 10.59
CA ASP A 219 -23.74 -9.89 11.08
C ASP A 219 -22.33 -9.44 11.48
N LEU A 220 -21.52 -8.99 10.51
CA LEU A 220 -20.12 -8.61 10.69
C LEU A 220 -19.88 -7.09 10.70
N MET A 221 -20.89 -6.29 10.40
CA MET A 221 -20.75 -4.84 10.32
C MET A 221 -20.16 -4.25 11.61
N ASP A 222 -19.17 -3.38 11.46
CA ASP A 222 -18.41 -2.73 12.53
C ASP A 222 -17.64 -3.69 13.47
N GLN A 223 -17.50 -4.96 13.10
CA GLN A 223 -16.72 -5.93 13.87
C GLN A 223 -15.31 -6.08 13.33
N THR A 224 -14.35 -6.19 14.23
CA THR A 224 -13.00 -6.67 13.90
C THR A 224 -13.04 -8.19 13.80
N VAL A 225 -12.73 -8.70 12.62
CA VAL A 225 -12.80 -10.12 12.30
C VAL A 225 -11.43 -10.63 11.87
N GLN A 226 -11.18 -11.91 12.12
CA GLN A 226 -10.07 -12.65 11.56
C GLN A 226 -10.53 -13.34 10.27
N PHE A 227 -9.89 -13.00 9.16
CA PHE A 227 -10.22 -13.54 7.84
C PHE A 227 -9.40 -14.79 7.53
N THR A 228 -10.04 -15.76 6.89
CA THR A 228 -9.37 -16.89 6.21
C THR A 228 -9.66 -16.79 4.72
N TYR A 229 -8.61 -16.99 3.92
CA TYR A 229 -8.64 -16.87 2.47
C TYR A 229 -8.40 -18.23 1.82
N GLU A 230 -9.11 -18.52 0.73
CA GLU A 230 -8.81 -19.64 -0.17
C GLU A 230 -8.85 -19.17 -1.63
N VAL A 231 -7.98 -19.74 -2.45
CA VAL A 231 -8.04 -19.56 -3.90
C VAL A 231 -9.13 -20.48 -4.44
N ALA A 232 -10.11 -19.91 -5.13
CA ALA A 232 -11.19 -20.63 -5.78
C ALA A 232 -11.10 -20.50 -7.29
N GLU A 233 -11.37 -21.60 -7.99
CA GLU A 233 -11.65 -21.61 -9.42
C GLU A 233 -13.13 -21.24 -9.63
N ILE A 234 -13.37 -20.16 -10.36
CA ILE A 234 -14.71 -19.73 -10.77
C ILE A 234 -14.82 -19.77 -12.30
N PRO A 235 -16.00 -19.98 -12.89
CA PRO A 235 -16.17 -19.83 -14.33
C PRO A 235 -15.75 -18.43 -14.77
N ALA A 236 -15.01 -18.34 -15.87
CA ALA A 236 -14.49 -17.05 -16.30
C ALA A 236 -15.61 -16.05 -16.62
N TYR A 237 -15.40 -14.75 -16.41
CA TYR A 237 -16.44 -13.75 -16.70
C TYR A 237 -16.89 -13.79 -18.17
N SER A 238 -15.96 -14.09 -19.09
CA SER A 238 -16.22 -14.35 -20.51
C SER A 238 -17.26 -15.46 -20.74
N CYS A 239 -17.39 -16.40 -19.80
CA CYS A 239 -18.30 -17.54 -19.85
C CYS A 239 -19.71 -17.24 -19.30
N ALA A 240 -20.00 -16.05 -18.76
CA ALA A 240 -21.26 -15.77 -18.07
C ALA A 240 -22.51 -16.03 -18.94
N GLU A 241 -22.41 -15.87 -20.26
CA GLU A 241 -23.52 -16.07 -21.21
C GLU A 241 -23.48 -17.40 -21.99
N ASP A 242 -22.38 -18.17 -21.92
CA ASP A 242 -22.23 -19.43 -22.65
C ASP A 242 -22.03 -20.63 -21.70
N PRO A 243 -23.06 -21.47 -21.49
CA PRO A 243 -22.98 -22.62 -20.59
C PRO A 243 -22.05 -23.74 -21.09
N THR A 244 -21.50 -23.63 -22.30
CA THR A 244 -20.52 -24.57 -22.86
C THR A 244 -19.07 -24.11 -22.69
N CYS A 245 -18.86 -22.88 -22.22
CA CYS A 245 -17.55 -22.32 -21.93
C CYS A 245 -16.94 -23.01 -20.71
N THR A 246 -15.71 -23.50 -20.86
CA THR A 246 -14.96 -24.21 -19.81
C THR A 246 -13.76 -23.42 -19.30
N GLU A 247 -13.69 -22.13 -19.63
CA GLU A 247 -12.65 -21.23 -19.14
C GLU A 247 -12.95 -20.88 -17.67
N THR A 248 -11.90 -20.83 -16.86
CA THR A 248 -12.00 -20.60 -15.42
C THR A 248 -11.02 -19.51 -15.02
N ASP A 249 -11.45 -18.63 -14.12
CA ASP A 249 -10.63 -17.65 -13.45
C ASP A 249 -10.31 -18.12 -12.03
N PHE A 250 -9.17 -17.66 -11.51
CA PHE A 250 -8.81 -17.82 -10.11
C PHE A 250 -9.06 -16.52 -9.36
N VAL A 251 -9.78 -16.62 -8.26
CA VAL A 251 -10.01 -15.52 -7.33
C VAL A 251 -9.67 -15.94 -5.91
N THR A 252 -9.06 -15.05 -5.14
CA THR A 252 -8.87 -15.25 -3.71
C THR A 252 -10.13 -14.81 -2.96
N LEU A 253 -10.86 -15.76 -2.39
CA LEU A 253 -12.10 -15.52 -1.65
C LEU A 253 -11.86 -15.50 -0.15
N ILE A 254 -12.60 -14.65 0.56
CA ILE A 254 -12.79 -14.79 2.00
C ILE A 254 -13.77 -15.94 2.24
N THR A 255 -13.27 -17.03 2.83
CA THR A 255 -14.06 -18.24 3.11
C THR A 255 -14.54 -18.33 4.55
N GLN A 256 -13.86 -17.64 5.47
CA GLN A 256 -14.27 -17.52 6.87
C GLN A 256 -13.95 -16.12 7.39
N ALA A 257 -14.84 -15.58 8.23
CA ALA A 257 -14.60 -14.38 9.00
C ALA A 257 -15.09 -14.62 10.43
N GLU A 258 -14.17 -14.75 11.38
CA GLU A 258 -14.53 -14.99 12.78
C GLU A 258 -14.36 -13.68 13.57
N PRO A 259 -15.37 -13.20 14.32
CA PRO A 259 -15.19 -12.07 15.20
C PRO A 259 -14.01 -12.33 16.13
N VAL A 260 -13.05 -11.40 16.14
CA VAL A 260 -11.96 -11.46 17.11
C VAL A 260 -12.61 -11.20 18.46
N SER A 261 -12.86 -12.28 19.21
CA SER A 261 -13.42 -12.16 20.55
C SER A 261 -12.62 -11.12 21.32
N GLU A 262 -13.29 -10.05 21.77
CA GLU A 262 -12.68 -9.11 22.70
C GLU A 262 -12.05 -9.95 23.81
N PRO A 263 -10.77 -9.74 24.15
CA PRO A 263 -10.14 -10.51 25.20
C PRO A 263 -11.04 -10.42 26.43
N THR A 264 -11.66 -11.55 26.79
CA THR A 264 -12.52 -11.62 27.97
C THR A 264 -11.71 -10.98 29.09
N PRO A 265 -12.18 -9.87 29.69
CA PRO A 265 -11.37 -9.18 30.67
C PRO A 265 -10.98 -10.21 31.72
N ASP A 266 -9.67 -10.43 31.86
CA ASP A 266 -9.15 -11.35 32.86
C ASP A 266 -9.85 -11.04 34.18
N PRO A 267 -10.28 -12.06 34.94
CA PRO A 267 -10.96 -11.84 36.20
C PRO A 267 -10.17 -10.80 37.00
N ILE A 268 -10.87 -9.74 37.40
CA ILE A 268 -10.34 -8.48 37.95
C ILE A 268 -9.29 -8.71 39.06
N ASP A 269 -9.30 -9.87 39.71
CA ASP A 269 -8.34 -10.27 40.74
C ASP A 269 -6.87 -10.35 40.28
N ASP A 270 -6.56 -10.63 39.00
CA ASP A 270 -5.16 -10.67 38.52
C ASP A 270 -4.62 -9.29 38.06
N ILE A 271 -5.51 -8.32 37.87
CA ILE A 271 -5.17 -6.96 37.39
C ILE A 271 -4.69 -6.05 38.53
N ILE A 272 -5.00 -6.38 39.78
CA ILE A 272 -4.69 -5.52 40.94
C ILE A 272 -3.24 -5.75 41.46
N GLN A 273 -2.51 -6.76 40.96
CA GLN A 273 -1.18 -7.10 41.51
C GLN A 273 0.00 -7.03 40.53
N SER A 274 -0.22 -6.79 39.23
CA SER A 274 0.89 -6.62 38.30
C SER A 274 1.50 -5.22 38.39
N THR A 275 2.83 -5.16 38.51
CA THR A 275 3.56 -3.89 38.44
C THR A 275 3.51 -3.33 37.01
N ILE A 276 3.64 -2.01 36.84
CA ILE A 276 3.69 -1.44 35.48
C ILE A 276 4.86 -1.95 34.64
N GLU A 277 5.93 -2.42 35.29
CA GLU A 277 7.09 -3.05 34.63
C GLU A 277 6.73 -4.29 33.81
N VAL A 278 5.81 -5.13 34.31
CA VAL A 278 5.46 -6.40 33.66
C VAL A 278 4.33 -6.27 32.64
N LEU A 279 3.78 -5.08 32.47
CA LEU A 279 2.76 -4.85 31.45
C LEU A 279 3.35 -5.06 30.05
N PRO A 280 2.58 -5.62 29.10
CA PRO A 280 3.01 -5.66 27.70
C PRO A 280 3.14 -4.24 27.13
N ASP A 281 3.59 -4.16 25.88
CA ASP A 281 3.59 -2.89 25.15
C ASP A 281 2.15 -2.48 24.82
N GLY A 282 1.85 -1.20 24.94
CA GLY A 282 0.49 -0.71 24.75
C GLY A 282 0.17 0.62 25.43
N ASN A 283 -1.11 0.96 25.45
CA ASN A 283 -1.64 2.19 26.01
C ASN A 283 -2.38 1.90 27.32
N TYR A 284 -2.11 2.71 28.34
CA TYR A 284 -2.58 2.48 29.70
C TYR A 284 -3.09 3.77 30.34
N ARG A 285 -4.06 3.61 31.24
CA ARG A 285 -4.59 4.70 32.06
C ARG A 285 -4.67 4.26 33.52
N TYR A 286 -4.09 5.07 34.40
CA TYR A 286 -4.09 4.88 35.84
C TYR A 286 -4.80 6.06 36.52
N TRP A 287 -5.50 5.77 37.61
CA TRP A 287 -6.27 6.77 38.34
C TRP A 287 -6.17 6.59 39.85
N SER A 288 -6.08 7.68 40.60
CA SER A 288 -5.87 7.64 42.06
C SER A 288 -7.11 7.33 42.88
N ALA A 289 -8.32 7.39 42.32
CA ALA A 289 -9.53 7.03 43.06
C ALA A 289 -9.80 5.52 42.94
N MET A 290 -10.59 4.99 43.87
CA MET A 290 -11.03 3.61 43.86
C MET A 290 -12.28 3.50 42.99
N PRO A 291 -12.24 2.83 41.84
CA PRO A 291 -13.38 2.78 40.96
C PRO A 291 -14.36 1.68 41.41
N ASP A 292 -15.66 1.89 41.19
CA ASP A 292 -16.71 0.86 41.42
C ASP A 292 -16.76 -0.19 40.28
N GLY A 293 -15.78 -0.17 39.36
CA GLY A 293 -15.62 -1.07 38.22
C GLY A 293 -14.40 -0.70 37.34
N ALA A 294 -14.05 -1.50 36.33
CA ALA A 294 -12.89 -1.23 35.48
C ALA A 294 -13.14 -0.14 34.42
N ILE A 295 -14.42 0.13 34.10
CA ILE A 295 -14.84 1.11 33.12
C ILE A 295 -15.22 2.39 33.86
N VAL A 296 -14.45 3.46 33.67
CA VAL A 296 -14.70 4.77 34.27
C VAL A 296 -14.90 5.79 33.15
N SER A 297 -16.01 6.54 33.20
CA SER A 297 -16.29 7.61 32.23
C SER A 297 -15.47 8.86 32.56
N ASP A 298 -15.25 9.74 31.56
CA ASP A 298 -14.55 11.01 31.79
C ASP A 298 -15.32 11.92 32.78
N ASP A 299 -16.65 11.83 32.84
CA ASP A 299 -17.49 12.57 33.81
C ASP A 299 -17.28 12.07 35.24
N ASP A 300 -17.13 10.75 35.44
CA ASP A 300 -16.87 10.16 36.76
C ASP A 300 -15.50 10.57 37.32
N LEU A 301 -14.50 10.69 36.43
CA LEU A 301 -13.17 11.17 36.77
C LEU A 301 -13.20 12.63 37.25
N LEU A 302 -13.97 13.48 36.56
CA LEU A 302 -14.14 14.89 36.93
C LEU A 302 -14.89 15.02 38.27
N ALA A 303 -15.92 14.21 38.49
CA ALA A 303 -16.74 14.25 39.70
C ALA A 303 -15.99 13.76 40.95
N SER A 304 -15.18 12.71 40.81
CA SER A 304 -14.48 12.06 41.92
C SER A 304 -13.11 12.71 42.22
N GLY A 305 -12.58 13.51 41.29
CA GLY A 305 -11.31 14.19 41.45
C GLY A 305 -10.10 13.27 41.26
N GLY A 306 -8.95 13.71 41.79
CA GLY A 306 -7.72 12.93 41.80
C GLY A 306 -6.76 13.24 40.66
N VAL A 307 -5.88 12.29 40.37
CA VAL A 307 -4.88 12.37 39.31
C VAL A 307 -5.02 11.19 38.35
N THR A 308 -4.91 11.47 37.06
CA THR A 308 -4.87 10.46 36.01
C THR A 308 -3.49 10.44 35.36
N PHE A 309 -2.94 9.25 35.11
CA PHE A 309 -1.74 9.07 34.31
C PHE A 309 -2.10 8.24 33.07
N THR A 310 -2.00 8.85 31.88
CA THR A 310 -2.29 8.19 30.60
C THR A 310 -0.99 8.07 29.82
N PHE A 311 -0.57 6.86 29.48
CA PHE A 311 0.76 6.61 28.93
C PHE A 311 0.81 5.48 27.91
N ARG A 312 1.80 5.56 27.03
CA ARG A 312 2.25 4.49 26.13
C ARG A 312 3.47 3.82 26.72
N LYS A 313 3.54 2.49 26.65
CA LYS A 313 4.70 1.68 27.06
C LYS A 313 5.29 0.95 25.86
N MET A 314 6.62 0.99 25.72
CA MET A 314 7.39 0.22 24.74
C MET A 314 8.62 -0.36 25.43
N GLY A 315 8.66 -1.67 25.64
CA GLY A 315 9.63 -2.30 26.54
C GLY A 315 9.58 -1.64 27.93
N ASN A 316 10.70 -1.15 28.42
CA ASN A 316 10.76 -0.44 29.71
C ASN A 316 10.58 1.08 29.58
N ASP A 317 10.30 1.60 28.39
CA ASP A 317 10.20 3.02 28.15
C ASP A 317 8.73 3.45 28.17
N ILE A 318 8.45 4.59 28.80
CA ILE A 318 7.12 5.13 29.03
C ILE A 318 7.09 6.60 28.65
N THR A 319 6.09 6.96 27.84
CA THR A 319 5.75 8.35 27.54
C THR A 319 4.29 8.59 27.89
N GLY A 320 4.00 9.64 28.66
CA GLY A 320 2.64 9.86 29.13
C GLY A 320 2.39 11.17 29.85
N ILE A 321 1.12 11.47 30.08
CA ILE A 321 0.67 12.69 30.74
C ILE A 321 0.07 12.36 32.09
N LEU A 322 0.61 12.99 33.14
CA LEU A 322 0.00 13.05 34.45
C LEU A 322 -0.82 14.33 34.54
N GLY A 323 -2.13 14.20 34.74
CA GLY A 323 -3.08 15.31 34.82
C GLY A 323 -3.90 15.29 36.11
N TYR A 324 -4.05 16.46 36.73
CA TYR A 324 -4.96 16.73 37.83
C TYR A 324 -6.26 17.34 37.30
N VAL A 325 -7.35 17.14 38.04
CA VAL A 325 -8.66 17.73 37.73
C VAL A 325 -8.69 19.26 37.80
N ASP A 326 -7.71 19.90 38.44
CA ASP A 326 -7.56 21.36 38.46
C ASP A 326 -6.93 21.94 37.19
N GLY A 327 -6.71 21.10 36.18
CA GLY A 327 -6.14 21.46 34.89
C GLY A 327 -4.62 21.41 34.84
N LYS A 328 -3.92 21.15 35.95
CA LYS A 328 -2.46 20.98 35.92
C LYS A 328 -2.08 19.62 35.33
N ALA A 329 -1.25 19.65 34.30
CA ALA A 329 -0.70 18.47 33.65
C ALA A 329 0.80 18.62 33.39
N ILE A 330 1.47 17.48 33.30
CA ILE A 330 2.89 17.39 32.96
C ILE A 330 3.11 16.12 32.16
N CYS A 331 3.88 16.23 31.08
CA CYS A 331 4.33 15.11 30.28
C CYS A 331 5.56 14.48 30.92
N LEU A 332 5.66 13.16 30.92
CA LEU A 332 6.80 12.38 31.38
C LEU A 332 7.30 11.50 30.26
N ASP A 333 8.63 11.48 30.09
CA ASP A 333 9.34 10.53 29.23
C ASP A 333 10.43 9.87 30.06
N GLY A 334 10.37 8.55 30.24
CA GLY A 334 11.22 7.85 31.19
C GLY A 334 11.16 6.34 31.12
N ARG A 335 11.80 5.70 32.10
CA ARG A 335 11.88 4.24 32.19
C ARG A 335 11.19 3.72 33.44
N VAL A 336 10.50 2.59 33.31
CA VAL A 336 9.83 1.89 34.41
C VAL A 336 10.78 0.96 35.17
N ASN A 337 10.61 0.93 36.49
CA ASN A 337 11.15 -0.09 37.40
C ASN A 337 10.11 -0.32 38.52
N GLY A 338 9.55 -1.53 38.60
CA GLY A 338 8.41 -1.85 39.46
C GLY A 338 7.20 -0.97 39.13
N ASN A 339 6.81 -0.11 40.07
CA ASN A 339 5.73 0.89 39.92
C ASN A 339 6.24 2.34 39.80
N THR A 340 7.54 2.50 39.56
CA THR A 340 8.16 3.83 39.47
C THR A 340 8.60 4.11 38.04
N VAL A 341 8.21 5.27 37.52
CA VAL A 341 8.75 5.82 36.27
C VAL A 341 9.76 6.90 36.62
N SER A 342 10.95 6.80 36.04
CA SER A 342 12.04 7.74 36.24
C SER A 342 12.52 8.31 34.91
N GLY A 343 12.65 9.62 34.79
CA GLY A 343 12.96 10.23 33.50
C GLY A 343 12.96 11.75 33.50
N LEU A 344 12.64 12.31 32.34
CA LEU A 344 12.42 13.74 32.11
C LEU A 344 10.93 14.07 32.27
N ALA A 345 10.63 15.33 32.57
CA ALA A 345 9.26 15.80 32.59
C ALA A 345 9.14 17.23 32.03
N VAL A 346 8.08 17.50 31.28
CA VAL A 346 7.84 18.78 30.61
C VAL A 346 6.44 19.27 30.94
N GLN A 347 6.36 20.50 31.47
CA GLN A 347 5.11 21.18 31.77
C GLN A 347 4.89 22.28 30.74
N THR A 348 3.78 22.25 30.01
CA THR A 348 3.48 23.14 28.86
C THR A 348 2.25 24.04 29.06
N LEU A 349 1.74 24.13 30.28
CA LEU A 349 0.51 24.88 30.58
C LEU A 349 0.79 26.32 31.01
N ASP A 350 -0.17 27.21 30.70
CA ASP A 350 -0.17 28.61 31.12
C ASP A 350 0.07 28.73 32.64
N GLY A 351 1.11 29.46 33.02
CA GLY A 351 1.52 29.65 34.41
C GLY A 351 2.47 28.58 34.96
N ALA A 352 3.12 27.77 34.11
CA ALA A 352 4.21 26.89 34.54
C ALA A 352 5.34 27.71 35.19
N THR A 353 5.75 27.30 36.40
CA THR A 353 6.86 27.89 37.13
C THR A 353 7.78 26.78 37.63
N VAL A 354 9.09 27.04 37.70
CA VAL A 354 10.05 26.07 38.22
C VAL A 354 9.75 25.76 39.69
N ILE A 355 9.39 24.51 39.98
CA ILE A 355 9.06 24.02 41.34
C ILE A 355 10.33 23.71 42.13
N SER A 356 11.35 23.15 41.47
CA SER A 356 12.65 22.84 42.05
C SER A 356 13.72 22.93 40.97
N ASP A 357 14.63 23.89 41.11
CA ASP A 357 15.80 24.10 40.24
C ASP A 357 17.05 23.33 40.70
N GLY A 358 17.05 22.83 41.94
CA GLY A 358 18.19 22.17 42.57
C GLY A 358 18.15 20.64 42.55
N GLU A 359 18.92 20.02 43.46
CA GLU A 359 19.10 18.57 43.58
C GLU A 359 18.01 17.86 44.41
N THR A 360 17.20 18.64 45.13
CA THR A 360 16.15 18.12 46.01
C THR A 360 14.84 17.93 45.24
N PHE A 361 14.28 16.73 45.33
CA PHE A 361 12.96 16.43 44.78
C PHE A 361 11.88 17.27 45.48
N ALA A 362 11.02 17.90 44.68
CA ALA A 362 9.83 18.60 45.13
C ALA A 362 8.58 17.97 44.50
N PRO A 363 7.46 17.87 45.25
CA PRO A 363 6.24 17.26 44.74
C PRO A 363 5.59 18.12 43.64
N PHE A 364 5.28 17.50 42.51
CA PHE A 364 4.44 18.06 41.46
C PHE A 364 2.96 17.81 41.82
N GLY A 365 2.39 18.73 42.58
CA GLY A 365 1.01 18.69 43.04
C GLY A 365 0.79 18.08 44.43
N PRO A 366 -0.43 18.18 44.98
CA PRO A 366 -0.71 17.91 46.39
C PRO A 366 -0.65 16.43 46.77
N ALA A 367 -0.84 15.53 45.79
CA ALA A 367 -0.87 14.10 46.05
C ALA A 367 0.52 13.46 46.16
N GLY A 368 1.57 14.14 45.69
CA GLY A 368 2.95 13.71 45.84
C GLY A 368 3.34 12.47 45.03
N TYR A 369 2.49 11.97 44.14
CA TYR A 369 2.80 10.83 43.25
C TYR A 369 3.98 11.12 42.33
N LEU A 370 4.08 12.36 41.85
CA LEU A 370 5.18 12.84 41.03
C LEU A 370 6.07 13.78 41.83
N GLN A 371 7.37 13.55 41.74
CA GLN A 371 8.39 14.43 42.26
C GLN A 371 9.32 14.86 41.13
N VAL A 372 9.67 16.14 41.09
CA VAL A 372 10.54 16.74 40.07
C VAL A 372 11.69 17.51 40.70
N ARG A 373 12.79 17.65 39.97
CA ARG A 373 13.95 18.47 40.36
C ARG A 373 14.74 18.91 39.13
N ARG A 374 15.72 19.79 39.32
CA ARG A 374 16.56 20.34 38.24
C ARG A 374 15.73 20.93 37.10
N GLY A 375 14.71 21.69 37.49
CA GLY A 375 13.81 22.39 36.60
C GLY A 375 14.44 23.66 36.04
N PHE A 376 14.15 23.96 34.79
CA PHE A 376 14.51 25.23 34.15
C PHE A 376 13.43 25.60 33.13
N GLU A 377 13.23 26.90 32.96
CA GLU A 377 12.30 27.43 31.96
C GLU A 377 12.94 27.33 30.58
N VAL A 378 12.29 26.62 29.66
CA VAL A 378 12.74 26.46 28.27
C VAL A 378 12.25 27.64 27.43
N SER A 379 11.00 28.04 27.65
CA SER A 379 10.35 29.20 27.05
C SER A 379 9.23 29.70 27.98
N PRO A 380 8.69 30.92 27.77
CA PRO A 380 7.59 31.42 28.60
C PRO A 380 6.41 30.43 28.66
N GLY A 381 6.11 29.93 29.85
CA GLY A 381 5.04 28.94 30.07
C GLY A 381 5.44 27.49 29.84
N MET A 382 6.73 27.20 29.61
CA MET A 382 7.26 25.86 29.44
C MET A 382 8.44 25.59 30.39
N VAL A 383 8.27 24.62 31.28
CA VAL A 383 9.31 24.20 32.24
C VAL A 383 9.68 22.75 31.99
N GLN A 384 10.97 22.49 31.85
CA GLN A 384 11.53 21.14 31.75
C GLN A 384 12.26 20.78 33.04
N TYR A 385 12.04 19.56 33.52
CA TYR A 385 12.73 18.96 34.65
C TYR A 385 13.62 17.82 34.16
N ASN A 386 14.92 17.90 34.45
CA ASN A 386 15.88 16.88 34.04
C ASN A 386 15.83 15.58 34.88
N SER A 387 14.98 15.54 35.91
CA SER A 387 14.79 14.36 36.73
C SER A 387 13.41 14.40 37.38
N ALA A 388 12.60 13.40 37.04
CA ALA A 388 11.28 13.16 37.56
C ALA A 388 11.19 11.72 38.11
N LEU A 389 10.39 11.54 39.17
CA LEU A 389 10.04 10.25 39.75
C LEU A 389 8.52 10.20 39.94
N LEU A 390 7.85 9.36 39.18
CA LEU A 390 6.42 9.08 39.31
C LEU A 390 6.24 7.71 39.98
N ASN A 391 5.61 7.68 41.15
CA ASN A 391 5.25 6.44 41.83
C ASN A 391 3.75 6.17 41.65
N LEU A 392 3.42 5.08 40.96
CA LEU A 392 2.03 4.66 40.69
C LEU A 392 1.46 3.76 41.77
N THR A 393 2.18 3.53 42.88
CA THR A 393 1.68 2.75 44.00
C THR A 393 0.40 3.40 44.56
N GLY A 394 -0.69 2.65 44.57
CA GLY A 394 -1.99 3.12 45.03
C GLY A 394 -2.85 3.80 43.96
N LEU A 395 -2.39 3.83 42.70
CA LEU A 395 -3.25 4.13 41.55
C LEU A 395 -3.83 2.83 41.00
N ASN A 396 -5.06 2.90 40.53
CA ASN A 396 -5.80 1.80 39.93
C ASN A 396 -5.71 1.89 38.41
N ARG A 397 -5.43 0.76 37.76
CA ARG A 397 -5.54 0.65 36.31
C ARG A 397 -7.02 0.69 35.93
N ILE A 398 -7.37 1.58 35.00
CA ILE A 398 -8.71 1.71 34.44
C ILE A 398 -8.63 1.50 32.92
N ASN A 399 -9.78 1.47 32.24
CA ASN A 399 -9.82 1.46 30.78
C ASN A 399 -9.00 2.63 30.20
N ALA A 400 -8.32 2.39 29.06
CA ALA A 400 -7.51 3.41 28.39
C ALA A 400 -8.31 4.67 28.02
N GLY A 401 -9.63 4.55 27.89
CA GLY A 401 -10.53 5.62 27.46
C GLY A 401 -10.38 5.92 25.96
N THR A 402 -10.89 7.07 25.54
CA THR A 402 -10.84 7.52 24.12
C THR A 402 -9.60 8.38 23.81
N ARG A 403 -8.78 8.70 24.82
CA ARG A 403 -7.62 9.59 24.65
C ARG A 403 -6.37 8.78 24.35
N VAL A 404 -5.77 9.02 23.20
CA VAL A 404 -4.48 8.42 22.82
C VAL A 404 -3.37 9.08 23.66
N PRO A 405 -2.53 8.32 24.38
CA PRO A 405 -1.36 8.87 25.06
C PRO A 405 -0.38 9.51 24.04
N PRO A 406 0.39 10.53 24.44
CA PRO A 406 1.38 11.10 23.54
C PRO A 406 2.50 10.12 23.20
N SER A 407 3.09 10.28 22.01
CA SER A 407 4.32 9.61 21.59
C SER A 407 5.59 10.23 22.17
N ASP A 408 5.52 11.50 22.57
CA ASP A 408 6.65 12.34 22.93
C ASP A 408 6.22 13.48 23.89
N CYS A 409 7.20 13.96 24.65
CA CYS A 409 7.16 15.20 25.42
C CYS A 409 8.10 16.22 24.75
#